data_AF-A0A1C3TM25-F1
#
_entry.id   AF-A0A1C3TM25-F1
#
_cell.length_a   1.000
_cell.length_b   1.000
_cell.length_c   1.000
_cell.angle_alpha   90.00
_cell.angle_beta   90.00
_cell.angle_gamma   90.00
#
_symmetry.space_group_name_H-M   'P 1'
#
loop_
_entity.id
_entity.type
_entity.pdbx_description
1 polymer ?
#
loop_
_entity_poly.entity_id
_entity_poly.type
_entity_poly.pdbx_seq_one_letter_code
_entity_poly.pdbx_strand_id
1 'polypeptide(L)' 'MDRDLDDPRRPPGDRSNDAFWHKRGYVRQPSLRMQLAWDEIDRGEILHTLRFWTRPLEPAA' A
#
# COMPACT_ATOMS: atom_id res chain seq x y z
N MET A 1 0.89 2.35 2.10
CA MET A 1 1.89 3.30 1.57
C MET A 1 2.57 2.69 0.39
N ASP A 2 2.87 3.48 -0.65
CA ASP A 2 4.03 3.18 -1.46
C ASP A 2 5.26 3.65 -0.69
N ARG A 3 6.10 2.71 -0.26
CA ARG A 3 7.39 3.02 0.36
C ARG A 3 8.45 2.80 -0.70
N ASP A 4 9.43 3.69 -0.74
CA ASP A 4 10.52 3.61 -1.71
C ASP A 4 11.25 2.26 -1.58
N LEU A 5 11.73 1.72 -2.70
CA LEU A 5 12.41 0.43 -2.73
C LEU A 5 13.72 0.45 -1.94
N ASP A 6 14.35 1.62 -1.83
CA ASP A 6 15.59 1.91 -1.10
C ASP A 6 15.33 2.48 0.31
N ASP A 7 14.08 2.43 0.83
CA ASP A 7 13.81 2.93 2.18
C ASP A 7 14.68 2.15 3.20
N PRO A 8 15.55 2.83 3.96
CA PRO A 8 16.53 2.20 4.83
C PRO A 8 15.89 1.40 5.97
N ARG A 9 14.60 1.61 6.23
CA ARG A 9 13.82 0.87 7.24
C ARG A 9 13.32 -0.48 6.71
N ARG A 10 13.57 -0.81 5.44
CA ARG A 10 13.19 -2.09 4.85
C ARG A 10 14.10 -3.20 5.38
N PRO A 11 13.57 -4.20 6.11
CA PRO A 11 14.39 -5.27 6.65
C PRO A 11 14.88 -6.22 5.54
N PRO A 12 16.01 -6.92 5.75
CA PRO A 12 16.46 -7.96 4.84
C PRO A 12 15.41 -9.08 4.76
N GLY A 13 15.03 -9.47 3.55
CA GLY A 13 13.99 -10.46 3.31
C GLY A 13 12.55 -9.94 3.42
N ASP A 14 12.36 -8.61 3.43
CA ASP A 14 11.04 -7.99 3.38
C ASP A 14 10.18 -8.55 2.23
N ARG A 15 8.99 -9.03 2.60
CA ARG A 15 8.02 -9.62 1.68
C ARG A 15 6.80 -8.71 1.58
N SER A 16 6.43 -8.39 0.35
CA SER A 16 5.20 -7.65 0.09
C SER A 16 3.94 -8.42 0.56
N ASN A 17 2.97 -7.67 1.07
CA ASN A 17 1.64 -8.18 1.41
C ASN A 17 0.79 -8.56 0.17
N ASP A 18 1.30 -8.39 -1.05
CA ASP A 18 0.58 -8.70 -2.28
C ASP A 18 0.02 -10.13 -2.27
N ALA A 19 0.83 -11.13 -1.91
CA ALA A 19 0.37 -12.52 -1.85
C ALA A 19 -0.71 -12.75 -0.78
N PHE A 20 -0.66 -12.00 0.32
CA PHE A 20 -1.65 -12.06 1.39
C PHE A 20 -3.01 -11.50 0.93
N TRP A 21 -3.00 -10.41 0.16
CA TRP A 21 -4.19 -9.75 -0.36
C TRP A 21 -4.85 -10.53 -1.50
N HIS A 22 -4.06 -11.00 -2.47
CA HIS A 22 -4.57 -11.80 -3.60
C HIS A 22 -5.29 -13.07 -3.11
N LYS A 23 -4.75 -13.76 -2.10
CA LYS A 23 -5.40 -14.94 -1.50
C LYS A 23 -6.77 -14.65 -0.86
N ARG A 24 -7.09 -13.39 -0.58
CA ARG A 24 -8.37 -12.93 -0.01
C ARG A 24 -9.28 -12.26 -1.03
N GLY A 25 -8.97 -12.36 -2.32
CA GLY A 25 -9.77 -11.79 -3.40
C GLY A 25 -9.65 -10.27 -3.55
N TYR A 26 -8.65 -9.65 -2.89
CA TYR A 26 -8.36 -8.25 -3.10
C TYR A 26 -7.49 -8.08 -4.35
N VAL A 27 -7.83 -7.09 -5.17
CA VAL A 27 -7.10 -6.70 -6.37
C VAL A 27 -6.57 -5.29 -6.18
N ARG A 28 -5.31 -5.08 -6.57
CA ARG A 28 -4.68 -3.76 -6.56
C ARG A 28 -5.32 -2.86 -7.61
N GLN A 29 -5.63 -1.63 -7.24
CA GLN A 29 -6.20 -0.62 -8.14
C GLN A 29 -5.12 0.38 -8.58
N PRO A 30 -4.47 0.20 -9.76
CA PRO A 30 -3.37 1.07 -10.20
C PRO A 30 -3.81 2.49 -10.57
N SER A 31 -5.08 2.67 -10.94
CA SER A 31 -5.70 3.96 -11.26
C SER A 31 -6.13 4.73 -10.01
N LEU A 32 -6.36 4.06 -8.88
CA LEU A 32 -6.84 4.71 -7.65
C LEU A 32 -5.67 5.01 -6.72
N ARG A 33 -5.38 6.30 -6.56
CA ARG A 33 -4.32 6.82 -5.68
C ARG A 33 -4.86 7.97 -4.85
N MET A 34 -4.46 8.03 -3.59
CA MET A 34 -4.76 9.14 -2.70
C MET A 34 -3.47 9.75 -2.19
N GLN A 35 -3.46 11.07 -2.06
CA GLN A 35 -2.40 11.80 -1.39
C GLN A 35 -2.91 12.22 -0.02
N LEU A 36 -2.17 11.89 1.02
CA LEU A 36 -2.50 12.26 2.39
C LEU A 36 -1.21 12.65 3.11
N ALA A 37 -1.24 13.78 3.79
CA ALA A 37 -0.11 14.26 4.57
C ALA A 37 -0.22 13.71 6.00
N TRP A 38 0.91 13.29 6.57
CA TRP A 38 1.06 13.02 7.99
C TRP A 38 2.53 13.12 8.38
N ASP A 39 2.78 13.22 9.69
CA ASP A 39 4.12 13.20 10.26
C ASP A 39 4.79 11.83 10.13
N GLU A 40 5.93 11.81 9.47
CA GLU A 40 6.82 10.66 9.37
C GLU A 40 7.99 10.82 10.36
N ILE A 41 8.42 9.70 10.95
CA ILE A 41 9.50 9.67 11.92
C ILE A 41 10.77 10.25 11.26
N ASP A 42 11.43 11.18 11.96
CA ASP A 42 12.64 11.90 11.51
C ASP A 42 12.50 12.76 10.25
N ARG A 43 11.27 13.00 9.75
CA ARG A 43 11.02 13.85 8.57
C ARG A 43 10.00 14.96 8.81
N GLY A 44 9.11 14.81 9.79
CA GLY A 44 7.99 15.72 10.00
C GLY A 44 6.85 15.45 9.01
N GLU A 45 5.94 16.42 8.85
CA GLU A 45 4.80 16.28 7.93
C GLU A 45 5.25 16.21 6.47
N ILE A 46 4.98 15.08 5.82
CA ILE A 46 5.25 14.88 4.39
C ILE A 46 4.03 14.32 3.67
N LEU A 47 3.95 14.58 2.37
CA LEU A 47 2.87 14.07 1.53
C LEU A 47 3.16 12.62 1.10
N HIS A 48 2.22 11.73 1.35
CA HIS A 48 2.37 10.32 1.03
C HIS A 48 1.34 9.85 0.01
N THR A 49 1.78 8.96 -0.88
CA THR A 49 0.91 8.31 -1.86
C THR A 49 0.43 6.95 -1.35
N LEU A 50 -0.90 6.81 -1.29
CA LEU A 50 -1.62 5.61 -0.94
C LEU A 50 -2.16 4.92 -2.19
N ARG A 51 -1.98 3.60 -2.25
CA ARG A 51 -2.57 2.72 -3.28
C ARG A 51 -3.61 1.83 -2.65
N PHE A 52 -4.72 1.65 -3.37
CA PHE A 52 -5.86 0.91 -2.86
C PHE A 52 -5.88 -0.53 -3.35
N TRP A 53 -6.39 -1.39 -2.48
CA TRP A 53 -6.77 -2.75 -2.79
C TRP A 53 -8.27 -2.86 -2.54
N THR A 54 -9.00 -3.38 -3.52
CA THR A 54 -10.45 -3.51 -3.44
C THR A 54 -10.84 -4.97 -3.64
N ARG A 55 -11.90 -5.40 -2.97
CA ARG A 55 -12.61 -6.63 -3.29
C ARG A 55 -14.08 -6.32 -3.54
N PRO A 56 -14.75 -7.02 -4.45
CA PRO A 56 -16.20 -6.90 -4.56
C PRO A 56 -16.85 -7.31 -3.23
N LEU A 57 -17.90 -6.58 -2.85
CA LEU A 57 -18.69 -6.89 -1.64
C LEU A 57 -19.78 -7.91 -1.94
N GLU A 58 -20.28 -7.90 -3.18
CA GLU A 58 -21.27 -8.85 -3.67
C GLU A 58 -20.55 -10.06 -4.29
N PRO A 59 -21.09 -11.28 -4.14
CA PRO A 59 -20.61 -12.42 -4.92
C PRO A 59 -20.79 -12.09 -6.40
N ALA A 60 -19.79 -12.45 -7.23
CA ALA A 60 -19.94 -12.39 -8.68
C ALA A 60 -21.18 -13.20 -9.07
N ALA A 61 -22.10 -12.57 -9.80
CA ALA A 61 -23.34 -13.18 -10.29
C ALA A 61 -23.05 -14.36 -11.24
#